data_AF-A0A318E7B2-F1
#
_entry.id   AF-A0A318E7B2-F1
#
_cell.length_a   1.000
_cell.length_b   1.000
_cell.length_c   1.000
_cell.angle_alpha   90.00
_cell.angle_beta   90.00
_cell.angle_gamma   90.00
#
_symmetry.space_group_name_H-M   'P 1'
#
loop_
_entity.id
_entity.type
_entity.pdbx_description
1 polymer ?
#
loop_
_entity_poly.entity_id
_entity_poly.type
_entity_poly.pdbx_seq_one_letter_code
_entity_poly.pdbx_strand_id
1 'polypeptide(L)'
;MKKPGAAGTSPASKLIDAKIAGLGDWRGETLTKVRRLIHGADPEIVEEVKWAKPSNPMGVPVWSHGGIVCTGETYKQMVKLTFAKGAALPDPAGLFNASLDGNVRRAIDIREGETLNAKAFKALIKAAVAANLQSTASKSRPKAAAVKKAPAKLLSGGNPQIAKADGDAPVQAYIAAMPGWKSDLGRQLDALIVRTVPDVRKAVKWNSPLYGVENRGWFLSVHVFTHFVKVTFFKGTSLRPPPPGGTPRSGEARWIDIREGAFDAAQMTQWVKQAARLPGWVP
;
A
#
# COMPACT_ATOMS: atom_id res chain seq x y z
N MET A 1 -2.89 -39.73 -7.27
CA MET A 1 -1.43 -39.53 -7.18
C MET A 1 -1.00 -38.52 -8.24
N LYS A 2 -0.54 -37.33 -7.83
CA LYS A 2 0.18 -36.39 -8.70
C LYS A 2 1.62 -36.31 -8.18
N LYS A 3 2.60 -36.54 -9.06
CA LYS A 3 4.04 -36.52 -8.77
C LYS A 3 4.47 -35.15 -8.21
N PRO A 4 5.38 -35.10 -7.22
CA PRO A 4 6.03 -33.85 -6.83
C PRO A 4 7.02 -33.45 -7.94
N GLY A 5 6.77 -32.30 -8.56
CA GLY A 5 7.69 -31.72 -9.55
C GLY A 5 8.94 -31.18 -8.86
N ALA A 6 10.11 -31.58 -9.35
CA ALA A 6 11.40 -31.08 -8.90
C ALA A 6 11.46 -29.55 -9.05
N ALA A 7 11.77 -28.86 -7.94
CA ALA A 7 11.90 -27.41 -7.90
C ALA A 7 13.18 -26.98 -8.64
N GLY A 8 13.03 -26.56 -9.90
CA GLY A 8 14.09 -25.84 -10.61
C GLY A 8 14.33 -24.49 -9.94
N THR A 9 15.61 -24.14 -9.70
CA THR A 9 16.03 -22.85 -9.13
C THR A 9 15.43 -21.69 -9.92
N SER A 10 14.61 -20.85 -9.26
CA SER A 10 13.92 -19.74 -9.91
C SER A 10 14.90 -18.71 -10.50
N PRO A 11 14.53 -17.94 -11.54
CA PRO A 11 15.38 -16.86 -12.08
C PRO A 11 15.80 -15.85 -11.01
N ALA A 12 14.90 -15.51 -10.07
CA ALA A 12 15.23 -14.61 -8.96
C ALA A 12 16.25 -15.24 -8.00
N SER A 13 16.12 -16.53 -7.70
CA SER A 13 17.07 -17.26 -6.86
C SER A 13 18.49 -17.22 -7.45
N LYS A 14 18.62 -17.37 -8.78
CA LYS A 14 19.92 -17.27 -9.48
C LYS A 14 20.51 -15.86 -9.43
N LEU A 15 19.67 -14.82 -9.53
CA LEU A 15 20.13 -13.43 -9.39
C LEU A 15 20.61 -13.13 -7.97
N ILE A 16 19.93 -13.68 -6.96
CA ILE A 16 20.37 -13.57 -5.56
C ILE A 16 21.68 -14.33 -5.35
N ASP A 17 21.83 -15.54 -5.93
CA ASP A 17 23.10 -16.29 -5.92
C ASP A 17 24.25 -15.45 -6.51
N ALA A 18 24.05 -14.88 -7.69
CA ALA A 18 25.03 -14.04 -8.35
C ALA A 18 25.38 -12.78 -7.54
N LYS A 19 24.38 -12.15 -6.91
CA LYS A 19 24.61 -10.99 -6.02
C LYS A 19 25.44 -11.37 -4.80
N ILE A 20 25.12 -12.51 -4.17
CA ILE A 20 25.85 -13.01 -3.00
C ILE A 20 27.31 -13.32 -3.38
N ALA A 21 27.52 -14.04 -4.48
CA ALA A 21 28.85 -14.38 -4.97
C ALA A 21 29.67 -13.11 -5.32
N GLY A 22 29.03 -12.11 -5.92
CA GLY A 22 29.67 -10.84 -6.29
C GLY A 22 30.06 -9.93 -5.11
N LEU A 23 29.58 -10.18 -3.88
CA LEU A 23 29.98 -9.39 -2.71
C LEU A 23 31.40 -9.74 -2.24
N GLY A 24 31.80 -11.01 -2.34
CA GLY A 24 33.17 -11.46 -2.02
C GLY A 24 33.63 -11.24 -0.57
N ASP A 25 32.73 -10.90 0.35
CA ASP A 25 33.04 -10.58 1.75
C ASP A 25 31.96 -11.08 2.73
N TRP A 26 32.11 -10.72 4.01
CA TRP A 26 31.23 -11.13 5.12
C TRP A 26 29.75 -10.81 4.89
N ARG A 27 29.42 -9.84 4.03
CA ARG A 27 28.02 -9.47 3.71
C ARG A 27 27.38 -10.55 2.85
N GLY A 28 28.13 -11.15 1.93
CA GLY A 28 27.68 -12.30 1.14
C GLY A 28 27.43 -13.53 2.01
N GLU A 29 28.32 -13.81 2.95
CA GLU A 29 28.15 -14.90 3.93
C GLU A 29 26.91 -14.67 4.83
N THR A 30 26.75 -13.44 5.30
CA THR A 30 25.59 -13.03 6.12
C THR A 30 24.29 -13.19 5.35
N LEU A 31 24.21 -12.71 4.10
CA LEU A 31 23.03 -12.90 3.25
C LEU A 31 22.75 -14.38 2.96
N THR A 32 23.78 -15.20 2.76
CA THR A 32 23.63 -16.65 2.59
C THR A 32 22.99 -17.29 3.82
N LYS A 33 23.48 -16.94 5.01
CA LYS A 33 22.95 -17.43 6.29
C LYS A 33 21.51 -16.97 6.51
N VAL A 34 21.22 -15.69 6.28
CA VAL A 34 19.86 -15.12 6.38
C VAL A 34 18.91 -15.84 5.43
N ARG A 35 19.27 -15.98 4.16
CA ARG A 35 18.46 -16.66 3.14
C ARG A 35 18.13 -18.09 3.53
N ARG A 36 19.11 -18.83 4.05
CA ARG A 36 18.90 -20.20 4.57
C ARG A 36 17.92 -20.23 5.75
N LEU A 37 18.02 -19.26 6.66
CA LEU A 37 17.12 -19.17 7.80
C LEU A 37 15.69 -18.81 7.37
N ILE A 38 15.53 -17.94 6.37
CA ILE A 38 14.24 -17.55 5.81
C ILE A 38 13.51 -18.77 5.21
N HIS A 39 14.17 -19.52 4.31
CA HIS A 39 13.61 -20.77 3.76
C HIS A 39 13.37 -21.83 4.84
N GLY A 40 14.26 -21.90 5.83
CA GLY A 40 14.09 -22.79 6.97
C GLY A 40 13.00 -22.35 7.97
N ALA A 41 12.42 -21.17 7.81
CA ALA A 41 11.27 -20.69 8.58
C ALA A 41 9.95 -20.93 7.84
N ASP A 42 9.98 -20.76 6.52
CA ASP A 42 8.85 -20.90 5.61
C ASP A 42 9.31 -21.48 4.26
N PRO A 43 9.05 -22.78 4.00
CA PRO A 43 9.43 -23.43 2.74
C PRO A 43 8.67 -22.91 1.50
N GLU A 44 7.55 -22.22 1.68
CA GLU A 44 6.72 -21.69 0.59
C GLU A 44 7.11 -20.25 0.22
N ILE A 45 8.11 -19.67 0.89
CA ILE A 45 8.50 -18.29 0.67
C ILE A 45 9.14 -18.11 -0.71
N VAL A 46 8.64 -17.11 -1.43
CA VAL A 46 9.08 -16.79 -2.79
C VAL A 46 10.20 -15.77 -2.73
N GLU A 47 11.22 -16.01 -3.56
CA GLU A 47 12.31 -15.07 -3.77
C GLU A 47 12.04 -14.19 -4.97
N GLU A 48 12.31 -12.91 -4.82
CA GLU A 48 12.15 -11.89 -5.85
C GLU A 48 13.39 -10.98 -5.83
N VAL A 49 13.63 -10.30 -6.95
CA VAL A 49 14.58 -9.18 -7.01
C VAL A 49 13.79 -7.94 -7.46
N LYS A 50 13.79 -6.89 -6.65
CA LYS A 50 13.05 -5.65 -6.92
C LYS A 50 13.98 -4.45 -7.00
N TRP A 51 13.50 -3.40 -7.64
CA TRP A 51 14.16 -2.08 -7.70
C TRP A 51 15.58 -2.12 -8.32
N ALA A 52 15.77 -2.95 -9.35
CA ALA A 52 16.95 -2.82 -10.21
C ALA A 52 16.94 -1.45 -10.91
N LYS A 53 18.04 -0.73 -10.81
CA LYS A 53 18.23 0.62 -11.37
C LYS A 53 19.67 0.78 -11.86
N PRO A 54 20.01 1.78 -12.69
CA PRO A 54 21.38 1.94 -13.18
C PRO A 54 22.46 1.98 -12.06
N SER A 55 22.15 2.58 -10.92
CA SER A 55 23.04 2.62 -9.75
C SER A 55 23.01 1.37 -8.85
N ASN A 56 22.14 0.40 -9.12
CA ASN A 56 22.10 -0.92 -8.48
C ASN A 56 21.53 -1.95 -9.48
N PRO A 57 22.34 -2.40 -10.46
CA PRO A 57 21.86 -3.24 -11.55
C PRO A 57 21.40 -4.63 -11.07
N MET A 58 21.96 -5.10 -9.96
CA MET A 58 21.58 -6.38 -9.34
C MET A 58 20.31 -6.32 -8.49
N GLY A 59 19.69 -5.14 -8.37
CA GLY A 59 18.48 -4.92 -7.58
C GLY A 59 18.65 -5.28 -6.10
N VAL A 60 17.51 -5.46 -5.44
CA VAL A 60 17.42 -5.80 -4.01
C VAL A 60 16.72 -7.16 -3.87
N PRO A 61 17.35 -8.14 -3.21
CA PRO A 61 16.71 -9.37 -2.77
C PRO A 61 15.46 -9.07 -1.92
N VAL A 62 14.36 -9.74 -2.25
CA VAL A 62 13.08 -9.63 -1.53
C VAL A 62 12.53 -11.02 -1.30
N TRP A 63 12.03 -11.28 -0.11
CA TRP A 63 11.30 -12.50 0.20
C TRP A 63 9.83 -12.18 0.46
N SER A 64 8.93 -12.96 -0.14
CA SER A 64 7.48 -12.72 -0.12
C SER A 64 6.71 -14.01 0.13
N HIS A 65 5.67 -13.93 0.96
CA HIS A 65 4.60 -14.94 1.05
C HIS A 65 3.34 -14.21 1.54
N GLY A 66 2.29 -14.17 0.69
CA GLY A 66 1.10 -13.36 0.94
C GLY A 66 1.36 -11.84 0.90
N GLY A 67 2.50 -11.42 0.33
CA GLY A 67 3.02 -10.06 0.36
C GLY A 67 4.50 -10.04 0.74
N ILE A 68 5.16 -8.89 0.62
CA ILE A 68 6.57 -8.73 0.99
C ILE A 68 6.73 -8.99 2.49
N VAL A 69 7.63 -9.89 2.84
CA VAL A 69 8.04 -10.17 4.23
C VAL A 69 9.18 -9.23 4.59
N CYS A 70 10.33 -9.37 3.93
CA CYS A 70 11.48 -8.50 4.14
C CYS A 70 12.35 -8.32 2.89
N THR A 71 13.17 -7.26 2.89
CA THR A 71 14.25 -7.02 1.93
C THR A 71 15.59 -7.54 2.47
N GLY A 72 16.58 -7.74 1.59
CA GLY A 72 17.96 -8.07 1.93
C GLY A 72 18.94 -7.10 1.29
N GLU A 73 19.15 -5.95 1.93
CA GLU A 73 19.99 -4.87 1.41
C GLU A 73 21.40 -4.95 1.97
N THR A 74 22.40 -4.67 1.13
CA THR A 74 23.82 -4.66 1.53
C THR A 74 24.37 -3.24 1.47
N TYR A 75 24.91 -2.77 2.59
CA TYR A 75 25.61 -1.50 2.71
C TYR A 75 27.09 -1.74 3.04
N LYS A 76 27.89 -0.67 3.12
CA LYS A 76 29.31 -0.79 3.44
C LYS A 76 29.57 -1.46 4.80
N GLN A 77 28.72 -1.19 5.80
CA GLN A 77 28.94 -1.57 7.20
C GLN A 77 27.83 -2.46 7.79
N MET A 78 26.86 -2.87 6.98
CA MET A 78 25.72 -3.66 7.46
C MET A 78 25.05 -4.44 6.33
N VAL A 79 24.44 -5.57 6.68
CA VAL A 79 23.35 -6.18 5.92
C VAL A 79 22.04 -5.79 6.60
N LYS A 80 21.17 -5.09 5.88
CA LYS A 80 19.89 -4.58 6.40
C LYS A 80 18.73 -5.44 5.94
N LEU A 81 17.94 -5.92 6.88
CA LEU A 81 16.69 -6.63 6.64
C LEU A 81 15.52 -5.73 7.00
N THR A 82 14.86 -5.13 6.02
CA THR A 82 13.70 -4.28 6.27
C THR A 82 12.42 -5.10 6.19
N PHE A 83 11.68 -5.20 7.30
CA PHE A 83 10.40 -5.91 7.34
C PHE A 83 9.25 -4.99 6.94
N ALA A 84 8.48 -5.36 5.92
CA ALA A 84 7.46 -4.50 5.33
C ALA A 84 6.32 -4.14 6.30
N LYS A 85 6.05 -5.02 7.27
CA LYS A 85 5.08 -4.81 8.36
C LYS A 85 5.76 -4.85 9.73
N GLY A 86 7.06 -4.54 9.79
CA GLY A 86 7.88 -4.72 10.99
C GLY A 86 7.28 -4.13 12.27
N ALA A 87 6.60 -2.98 12.20
CA ALA A 87 5.98 -2.35 13.38
C ALA A 87 4.85 -3.18 14.03
N ALA A 88 4.19 -4.05 13.26
CA ALA A 88 3.09 -4.89 13.74
C ALA A 88 3.53 -6.27 14.23
N LEU A 89 4.82 -6.62 14.10
CA LEU A 89 5.32 -7.94 14.44
C LEU A 89 5.73 -8.03 15.92
N PRO A 90 5.41 -9.12 16.63
CA PRO A 90 5.98 -9.34 17.95
C PRO A 90 7.50 -9.53 17.83
N ASP A 91 8.26 -8.86 18.70
CA ASP A 91 9.72 -8.98 18.76
C ASP A 91 10.21 -9.11 20.21
N PRO A 92 9.86 -10.21 20.90
CA PRO A 92 10.21 -10.40 22.31
C PRO A 92 11.72 -10.57 22.53
N ALA A 93 12.48 -10.88 21.48
CA ALA A 93 13.94 -11.02 21.54
C ALA A 93 14.69 -9.73 21.17
N GLY A 94 13.98 -8.65 20.82
CA GLY A 94 14.57 -7.35 20.47
C GLY A 94 15.49 -7.42 19.25
N LEU A 95 15.13 -8.17 18.21
CA LEU A 95 15.93 -8.28 16.99
C LEU A 95 15.93 -6.98 16.18
N PHE A 96 14.85 -6.22 16.19
CA PHE A 96 14.80 -4.93 15.50
C PHE A 96 15.69 -3.92 16.21
N ASN A 97 16.68 -3.39 15.50
CA ASN A 97 17.63 -2.40 16.00
C ASN A 97 17.67 -1.13 15.13
N ALA A 98 16.88 -1.07 14.06
CA ALA A 98 16.83 0.05 13.13
C ALA A 98 15.41 0.36 12.67
N SER A 99 15.18 1.61 12.27
CA SER A 99 13.86 2.10 11.84
C SER A 99 12.76 1.89 12.90
N LEU A 100 13.11 2.06 14.18
CA LEU A 100 12.23 1.75 15.32
C LEU A 100 11.07 2.74 15.47
N ASP A 101 11.27 4.00 15.08
CA ASP A 101 10.24 5.05 15.14
C ASP A 101 9.23 4.97 13.97
N GLY A 102 9.40 3.99 13.07
CA GLY A 102 8.53 3.80 11.91
C GLY A 102 7.19 3.15 12.28
N ASN A 103 6.07 3.77 11.91
CA ASN A 103 4.72 3.22 12.14
C ASN A 103 4.34 1.99 11.28
N VAL A 104 5.23 1.55 10.38
CA VAL A 104 4.95 0.47 9.42
C VAL A 104 6.07 -0.54 9.36
N ARG A 105 7.30 -0.07 9.15
CA ARG A 105 8.49 -0.91 8.96
C ARG A 105 9.40 -0.80 10.15
N ARG A 106 10.07 -1.91 10.45
CA ARG A 106 11.25 -1.98 11.32
C ARG A 106 12.31 -2.78 10.59
N ALA A 107 13.57 -2.58 10.93
CA ALA A 107 14.69 -3.22 10.28
C ALA A 107 15.67 -3.85 11.27
N ILE A 108 16.40 -4.83 10.78
CA ILE A 108 17.53 -5.45 11.45
C ILE A 108 18.77 -5.09 10.64
N ASP A 109 19.65 -4.26 11.22
CA ASP A 109 20.97 -3.98 10.69
C ASP A 109 21.94 -4.96 11.33
N ILE A 110 22.45 -5.91 10.54
CA ILE A 110 23.42 -6.92 10.97
C ILE A 110 24.81 -6.41 10.60
N ARG A 111 25.67 -6.17 11.58
CA ARG A 111 27.06 -5.72 11.36
C ARG A 111 28.04 -6.89 11.32
N GLU A 112 29.25 -6.61 10.85
CA GLU A 112 30.33 -7.59 10.80
C GLU A 112 30.60 -8.18 12.20
N GLY A 113 30.71 -9.50 12.29
CA GLY A 113 30.93 -10.23 13.54
C GLY A 113 29.67 -10.41 14.41
N GLU A 114 28.55 -9.75 14.12
CA GLU A 114 27.31 -9.93 14.88
C GLU A 114 26.63 -11.29 14.57
N THR A 115 26.15 -11.96 15.60
CA THR A 115 25.43 -13.21 15.45
C THR A 115 23.92 -12.99 15.52
N LEU A 116 23.23 -13.23 14.41
CA LEU A 116 21.77 -13.26 14.37
C LEU A 116 21.24 -14.49 15.12
N ASN A 117 20.38 -14.27 16.12
CA ASN A 117 19.70 -15.35 16.82
C ASN A 117 18.76 -16.10 15.86
N ALA A 118 19.19 -17.28 15.42
CA ALA A 118 18.49 -18.07 14.40
C ALA A 118 17.06 -18.46 14.81
N LYS A 119 16.85 -18.82 16.08
CA LYS A 119 15.52 -19.24 16.59
C LYS A 119 14.55 -18.05 16.58
N ALA A 120 14.98 -16.93 17.13
CA ALA A 120 14.18 -15.71 17.17
C ALA A 120 13.89 -15.18 15.76
N PHE A 121 14.90 -15.19 14.87
CA PHE A 121 14.73 -14.71 13.50
C PHE A 121 13.75 -15.57 12.71
N LYS A 122 13.82 -16.90 12.82
CA LYS A 122 12.81 -17.79 12.19
C LYS A 122 11.40 -17.53 12.74
N ALA A 123 11.26 -17.31 14.04
CA ALA A 123 9.97 -16.96 14.64
C ALA A 123 9.43 -15.63 14.09
N LEU A 124 10.30 -14.63 13.92
CA LEU A 124 9.94 -13.34 13.34
C LEU A 124 9.50 -13.47 11.87
N ILE A 125 10.19 -14.30 11.06
CA ILE A 125 9.78 -14.60 9.68
C ILE A 125 8.40 -15.26 9.65
N LYS A 126 8.16 -16.29 10.48
CA LYS A 126 6.84 -16.94 10.58
C LYS A 126 5.73 -15.96 10.97
N ALA A 127 6.00 -15.06 11.92
CA ALA A 127 5.05 -14.02 12.31
C ALA A 127 4.76 -13.05 11.15
N ALA A 128 5.78 -12.67 10.38
CA ALA A 128 5.62 -11.80 9.21
C ALA A 128 4.78 -12.45 8.11
N VAL A 129 5.03 -13.72 7.80
CA VAL A 129 4.25 -14.52 6.85
C VAL A 129 2.80 -14.64 7.33
N ALA A 130 2.57 -14.98 8.59
CA ALA A 130 1.23 -15.07 9.16
C ALA A 130 0.48 -13.74 9.06
N ALA A 131 1.13 -12.61 9.35
CA ALA A 131 0.54 -11.28 9.21
C ALA A 131 0.17 -10.93 7.75
N ASN A 132 0.96 -11.43 6.78
CA ASN A 132 0.66 -11.30 5.36
C ASN A 132 -0.52 -12.17 4.93
N LEU A 133 -0.52 -13.45 5.31
CA LEU A 133 -1.59 -14.39 4.98
C LEU A 133 -2.93 -14.03 5.64
N GLN A 134 -2.93 -13.52 6.87
CA GLN A 134 -4.15 -12.97 7.49
C GLN A 134 -4.69 -11.78 6.69
N SER A 135 -3.80 -10.94 6.16
CA SER A 135 -4.21 -9.80 5.33
C SER A 135 -4.76 -10.25 3.96
N THR A 136 -4.24 -11.33 3.36
CA THR A 136 -4.75 -11.86 2.08
C THR A 136 -6.03 -12.67 2.27
N ALA A 137 -6.16 -13.47 3.33
CA ALA A 137 -7.40 -14.17 3.68
C ALA A 137 -8.53 -13.20 4.02
N SER A 138 -8.21 -12.05 4.63
CA SER A 138 -9.18 -10.97 4.85
C SER A 138 -9.61 -10.26 3.56
N LYS A 139 -8.84 -10.39 2.47
CA LYS A 139 -9.17 -9.88 1.13
C LYS A 139 -9.94 -10.88 0.25
N SER A 140 -9.87 -12.19 0.52
CA SER A 140 -10.52 -13.24 -0.30
C SER A 140 -11.83 -13.78 0.27
N ARG A 141 -12.20 -13.45 1.51
CA ARG A 141 -13.50 -13.86 2.08
C ARG A 141 -14.55 -12.77 1.82
N PRO A 142 -15.72 -13.08 1.20
CA PRO A 142 -16.83 -12.14 1.20
C PRO A 142 -17.27 -12.00 2.65
N LYS A 143 -17.00 -10.84 3.26
CA LYS A 143 -17.18 -10.65 4.69
C LYS A 143 -18.63 -10.28 5.00
N ALA A 144 -19.51 -11.29 4.94
CA ALA A 144 -20.71 -11.31 5.76
C ALA A 144 -20.27 -11.64 7.21
N ALA A 145 -20.17 -10.60 8.04
CA ALA A 145 -20.37 -10.60 9.49
C ALA A 145 -19.95 -9.24 10.04
N ALA A 146 -20.94 -8.47 10.47
CA ALA A 146 -20.78 -7.19 11.13
C ALA A 146 -19.93 -7.35 12.40
N VAL A 147 -18.76 -6.71 12.43
CA VAL A 147 -18.14 -6.29 13.68
C VAL A 147 -18.42 -4.80 13.79
N LYS A 148 -19.24 -4.41 14.77
CA LYS A 148 -19.43 -3.01 15.17
C LYS A 148 -18.08 -2.46 15.65
N LYS A 149 -17.25 -1.96 14.72
CA LYS A 149 -16.21 -0.99 15.07
C LYS A 149 -16.93 0.30 15.43
N ALA A 150 -16.51 0.94 16.53
CA ALA A 150 -16.93 2.30 16.84
C ALA A 150 -16.82 3.17 15.57
N PRO A 151 -17.83 4.01 15.28
CA PRO A 151 -17.82 4.85 14.09
C PRO A 151 -16.53 5.65 14.06
N ALA A 152 -15.88 5.74 12.90
CA ALA A 152 -14.64 6.49 12.79
C ALA A 152 -14.87 7.91 13.31
N LYS A 153 -13.93 8.41 14.13
CA LYS A 153 -14.01 9.74 14.71
C LYS A 153 -14.21 10.77 13.59
N LEU A 154 -15.12 11.71 13.76
CA LEU A 154 -15.31 12.81 12.81
C LEU A 154 -14.43 13.98 13.21
N LEU A 155 -13.82 14.63 12.23
CA LEU A 155 -13.14 15.91 12.38
C LEU A 155 -14.17 17.05 12.46
N SER A 156 -13.69 18.26 12.77
CA SER A 156 -14.50 19.47 12.61
C SER A 156 -15.05 19.56 11.18
N GLY A 157 -16.31 19.94 11.05
CA GLY A 157 -17.02 19.94 9.76
C GLY A 157 -17.55 18.57 9.31
N GLY A 158 -17.45 17.53 10.14
CA GLY A 158 -18.08 16.22 9.88
C GLY A 158 -17.29 15.28 8.96
N ASN A 159 -16.04 15.62 8.63
CA ASN A 159 -15.18 14.79 7.79
C ASN A 159 -14.69 13.53 8.54
N PRO A 160 -14.87 12.31 8.00
CA PRO A 160 -14.32 11.12 8.64
C PRO A 160 -12.81 11.17 8.83
N GLN A 161 -12.33 10.90 10.05
CA GLN A 161 -10.92 10.76 10.34
C GLN A 161 -10.47 9.33 10.03
N ILE A 162 -9.77 9.18 8.91
CA ILE A 162 -9.28 7.89 8.43
C ILE A 162 -7.78 7.99 8.21
N ALA A 163 -7.04 7.04 8.78
CA ALA A 163 -5.59 6.98 8.65
C ALA A 163 -5.17 6.89 7.16
N LYS A 164 -4.05 7.53 6.83
CA LYS A 164 -3.47 7.47 5.49
C LYS A 164 -3.18 6.03 5.10
N ALA A 165 -3.75 5.56 4.00
CA ALA A 165 -3.50 4.24 3.46
C ALA A 165 -3.88 4.19 1.98
N ASP A 166 -3.19 3.34 1.21
CA ASP A 166 -3.53 3.06 -0.18
C ASP A 166 -4.50 1.88 -0.29
N GLY A 167 -5.27 1.84 -1.38
CA GLY A 167 -6.22 0.78 -1.70
C GLY A 167 -7.68 1.12 -1.40
N ASP A 168 -8.56 0.15 -1.66
CA ASP A 168 -10.01 0.29 -1.54
C ASP A 168 -10.49 0.30 -0.08
N ALA A 169 -9.92 -0.54 0.78
CA ALA A 169 -10.31 -0.66 2.18
C ALA A 169 -10.40 0.68 2.97
N PRO A 170 -9.41 1.60 2.90
CA PRO A 170 -9.53 2.89 3.59
C PRO A 170 -10.61 3.80 2.98
N VAL A 171 -10.87 3.72 1.67
CA VAL A 171 -11.95 4.48 1.02
C VAL A 171 -13.32 3.95 1.44
N GLN A 172 -13.50 2.62 1.50
CA GLN A 172 -14.74 2.02 2.02
C GLN A 172 -14.97 2.35 3.50
N ALA A 173 -13.91 2.35 4.32
CA ALA A 173 -13.99 2.78 5.71
C ALA A 173 -14.39 4.26 5.84
N TYR A 174 -13.86 5.12 4.95
CA TYR A 174 -14.26 6.52 4.87
C TYR A 174 -15.74 6.66 4.51
N ILE A 175 -16.21 5.98 3.45
CA ILE A 175 -17.61 6.01 2.99
C ILE A 175 -18.56 5.52 4.08
N ALA A 176 -18.22 4.43 4.76
CA ALA A 176 -19.01 3.89 5.86
C ALA A 176 -19.11 4.85 7.06
N ALA A 177 -18.11 5.71 7.25
CA ALA A 177 -18.09 6.70 8.32
C ALA A 177 -18.70 8.06 7.93
N MET A 178 -19.04 8.29 6.66
CA MET A 178 -19.69 9.54 6.23
C MET A 178 -21.06 9.66 6.93
N PRO A 179 -21.40 10.81 7.54
CA PRO A 179 -22.63 10.96 8.30
C PRO A 179 -23.88 11.10 7.42
N GLY A 180 -24.95 10.39 7.79
CA GLY A 180 -26.27 10.49 7.17
C GLY A 180 -26.27 10.14 5.67
N TRP A 181 -27.02 10.90 4.88
CA TRP A 181 -27.17 10.74 3.42
C TRP A 181 -25.83 10.75 2.66
N LYS A 182 -24.77 11.31 3.27
CA LYS A 182 -23.45 11.41 2.64
C LYS A 182 -22.81 10.04 2.45
N SER A 183 -23.13 9.04 3.28
CA SER A 183 -22.65 7.66 3.09
C SER A 183 -23.24 7.02 1.84
N ASP A 184 -24.52 7.24 1.56
CA ASP A 184 -25.17 6.78 0.32
C ASP A 184 -24.59 7.46 -0.90
N LEU A 185 -24.38 8.79 -0.84
CA LEU A 185 -23.69 9.51 -1.91
C LEU A 185 -22.27 8.98 -2.12
N GLY A 186 -21.52 8.72 -1.04
CA GLY A 186 -20.18 8.14 -1.11
C GLY A 186 -20.16 6.79 -1.83
N ARG A 187 -21.11 5.89 -1.53
CA ARG A 187 -21.29 4.61 -2.23
C ARG A 187 -21.59 4.80 -3.71
N GLN A 188 -22.50 5.71 -4.04
CA GLN A 188 -22.87 6.00 -5.43
C GLN A 188 -21.69 6.57 -6.24
N LEU A 189 -20.95 7.51 -5.67
CA LEU A 189 -19.73 8.08 -6.27
C LEU A 189 -18.68 7.00 -6.51
N ASP A 190 -18.36 6.20 -5.50
CA ASP A 190 -17.35 5.14 -5.61
C ASP A 190 -17.69 4.11 -6.69
N ALA A 191 -18.93 3.61 -6.67
CA ALA A 191 -19.42 2.66 -7.66
C ALA A 191 -19.40 3.24 -9.09
N LEU A 192 -19.75 4.52 -9.24
CA LEU A 192 -19.69 5.22 -10.52
C LEU A 192 -18.25 5.35 -11.01
N ILE A 193 -17.31 5.72 -10.15
CA ILE A 193 -15.90 5.91 -10.51
C ILE A 193 -15.29 4.57 -10.93
N VAL A 194 -15.47 3.51 -10.13
CA VAL A 194 -14.96 2.16 -10.43
C VAL A 194 -15.52 1.63 -11.75
N ARG A 195 -16.82 1.80 -12.00
CA ARG A 195 -17.45 1.40 -13.26
C ARG A 195 -16.91 2.19 -14.46
N THR A 196 -16.57 3.46 -14.26
CA THR A 196 -16.11 4.37 -15.33
C THR A 196 -14.63 4.16 -15.65
N VAL A 197 -13.83 3.81 -14.65
CA VAL A 197 -12.37 3.65 -14.74
C VAL A 197 -12.00 2.31 -14.07
N PRO A 198 -12.01 1.19 -14.81
CA PRO A 198 -11.79 -0.14 -14.24
C PRO A 198 -10.44 -0.30 -13.50
N ASP A 199 -9.39 0.39 -13.97
CA ASP A 199 -8.04 0.34 -13.37
C ASP A 199 -7.82 1.47 -12.34
N VAL A 200 -8.90 1.99 -11.74
CA VAL A 200 -8.79 3.10 -10.78
C VAL A 200 -8.01 2.68 -9.53
N ARG A 201 -7.01 3.49 -9.17
CA ARG A 201 -6.34 3.43 -7.88
C ARG A 201 -7.06 4.30 -6.88
N LYS A 202 -7.16 3.79 -5.66
CA LYS A 202 -7.80 4.45 -4.52
C LYS A 202 -6.79 4.64 -3.40
N ALA A 203 -6.94 5.71 -2.62
CA ALA A 203 -6.21 5.91 -1.37
C ALA A 203 -6.98 6.88 -0.47
N VAL A 204 -6.68 6.90 0.82
CA VAL A 204 -6.99 8.02 1.69
C VAL A 204 -5.68 8.73 2.04
N LYS A 205 -5.61 10.04 1.77
CA LYS A 205 -4.50 10.91 2.16
C LYS A 205 -5.06 12.22 2.71
N TRP A 206 -4.45 12.76 3.77
CA TRP A 206 -4.95 13.97 4.47
C TRP A 206 -6.45 13.90 4.79
N ASN A 207 -6.93 12.74 5.28
CA ASN A 207 -8.34 12.45 5.55
C ASN A 207 -9.29 12.67 4.36
N SER A 208 -8.82 12.49 3.13
CA SER A 208 -9.62 12.61 1.91
C SER A 208 -9.41 11.39 1.00
N PRO A 209 -10.48 10.72 0.53
CA PRO A 209 -10.38 9.77 -0.55
C PRO A 209 -9.80 10.42 -1.81
N LEU A 210 -8.87 9.73 -2.45
CA LEU A 210 -8.25 10.06 -3.72
C LEU A 210 -8.49 8.94 -4.72
N TYR A 211 -8.78 9.32 -5.96
CA TYR A 211 -8.94 8.43 -7.10
C TYR A 211 -7.97 8.83 -8.19
N GLY A 212 -7.26 7.85 -8.73
CA GLY A 212 -6.18 8.06 -9.67
C GLY A 212 -6.01 6.91 -10.63
N VAL A 213 -5.03 7.02 -11.52
CA VAL A 213 -4.60 5.90 -12.38
C VAL A 213 -3.11 5.70 -12.23
N GLU A 214 -2.66 4.44 -12.25
CA GLU A 214 -1.24 4.10 -12.20
C GLU A 214 -0.45 4.89 -13.26
N ASN A 215 0.69 5.42 -12.85
CA ASN A 215 1.59 6.27 -13.67
C ASN A 215 0.95 7.56 -14.24
N ARG A 216 -0.27 7.92 -13.83
CA ARG A 216 -0.92 9.19 -14.20
C ARG A 216 -1.25 10.09 -13.02
N GLY A 217 -1.15 9.60 -11.79
CA GLY A 217 -1.44 10.40 -10.58
C GLY A 217 -2.93 10.43 -10.22
N TRP A 218 -3.28 11.31 -9.27
CA TRP A 218 -4.64 11.46 -8.73
C TRP A 218 -5.42 12.45 -9.59
N PHE A 219 -6.60 12.08 -10.09
CA PHE A 219 -7.43 12.97 -10.89
C PHE A 219 -8.60 13.56 -10.10
N LEU A 220 -9.02 12.92 -9.01
CA LEU A 220 -10.16 13.32 -8.19
C LEU A 220 -9.91 13.12 -6.69
N SER A 221 -10.44 14.03 -5.87
CA SER A 221 -10.56 13.86 -4.41
C SER A 221 -11.98 14.10 -3.90
N VAL A 222 -12.33 13.47 -2.78
CA VAL A 222 -13.62 13.66 -2.09
C VAL A 222 -13.37 14.19 -0.69
N HIS A 223 -14.18 15.13 -0.22
CA HIS A 223 -14.12 15.66 1.14
C HIS A 223 -15.52 15.95 1.69
N VAL A 224 -15.80 15.53 2.92
CA VAL A 224 -17.08 15.77 3.58
C VAL A 224 -17.04 17.08 4.37
N PHE A 225 -18.05 17.92 4.16
CA PHE A 225 -18.34 19.10 4.96
C PHE A 225 -19.71 18.94 5.63
N THR A 226 -20.04 19.80 6.59
CA THR A 226 -21.27 19.72 7.38
C THR A 226 -22.52 19.57 6.50
N HIS A 227 -22.61 20.36 5.42
CA HIS A 227 -23.82 20.46 4.59
C HIS A 227 -23.69 19.89 3.18
N PHE A 228 -22.50 19.45 2.76
CA PHE A 228 -22.25 18.97 1.40
C PHE A 228 -21.06 18.02 1.33
N VAL A 229 -20.95 17.27 0.25
CA VAL A 229 -19.75 16.51 -0.13
C VAL A 229 -19.09 17.23 -1.28
N LYS A 230 -17.83 17.64 -1.11
CA LYS A 230 -17.03 18.27 -2.14
C LYS A 230 -16.33 17.20 -2.98
N VAL A 231 -16.50 17.26 -4.29
CA VAL A 231 -15.73 16.45 -5.25
C VAL A 231 -14.82 17.39 -6.02
N THR A 232 -13.51 17.25 -5.85
CA THR A 232 -12.51 18.11 -6.50
C THR A 232 -11.82 17.33 -7.61
N PHE A 233 -11.71 17.95 -8.79
CA PHE A 233 -10.92 17.48 -9.92
C PHE A 233 -9.66 18.33 -10.03
N PHE A 234 -8.49 17.69 -10.00
CA PHE A 234 -7.21 18.42 -9.95
C PHE A 234 -6.87 19.16 -11.25
N LYS A 235 -7.36 18.67 -12.39
CA LYS A 235 -7.32 19.34 -13.71
C LYS A 235 -8.72 19.80 -14.13
N GLY A 236 -9.46 20.37 -13.19
CA GLY A 236 -10.86 20.74 -13.34
C GLY A 236 -11.14 21.80 -14.40
N THR A 237 -10.23 22.73 -14.66
CA THR A 237 -10.35 23.75 -15.74
C THR A 237 -10.35 23.14 -17.15
N SER A 238 -9.78 21.95 -17.31
CA SER A 238 -9.74 21.21 -18.57
C SER A 238 -11.01 20.40 -18.84
N LEU A 239 -11.91 20.26 -17.86
CA LEU A 239 -13.16 19.52 -18.03
C LEU A 239 -14.21 20.35 -18.77
N ARG A 240 -15.13 19.66 -19.45
CA ARG A 240 -16.24 20.26 -20.21
C ARG A 240 -17.59 19.61 -19.82
N PRO A 241 -18.56 20.41 -19.31
CA PRO A 241 -18.35 21.74 -18.74
C PRO A 241 -17.35 21.70 -17.57
N PRO A 242 -16.68 22.79 -17.17
CA PRO A 242 -15.88 22.78 -15.96
C PRO A 242 -16.79 22.67 -14.73
N PRO A 243 -16.41 21.92 -13.67
CA PRO A 243 -17.10 22.00 -12.38
C PRO A 243 -17.16 23.45 -11.89
N PRO A 244 -18.28 23.90 -11.30
CA PRO A 244 -18.56 25.31 -11.08
C PRO A 244 -17.69 25.96 -9.99
N GLY A 245 -17.20 25.18 -9.02
CA GLY A 245 -16.40 25.68 -7.92
C GLY A 245 -14.94 25.88 -8.30
N GLY A 246 -14.37 27.03 -7.96
CA GLY A 246 -12.97 27.37 -8.14
C GLY A 246 -12.61 28.70 -7.49
N THR A 247 -11.33 28.92 -7.18
CA THR A 247 -10.81 30.25 -6.79
C THR A 247 -9.51 30.53 -7.55
N PRO A 248 -9.03 31.79 -7.62
CA PRO A 248 -7.72 32.06 -8.20
C PRO A 248 -6.59 31.25 -7.55
N ARG A 249 -6.70 30.97 -6.24
CA ARG A 249 -5.72 30.18 -5.48
C ARG A 249 -5.77 28.68 -5.75
N SER A 250 -6.87 28.16 -6.29
CA SER A 250 -6.99 26.73 -6.57
C SER A 250 -6.35 26.30 -7.89
N GLY A 251 -5.78 27.25 -8.65
CA GLY A 251 -5.13 26.98 -9.93
C GLY A 251 -6.04 26.24 -10.89
N GLU A 252 -5.57 25.09 -11.39
CA GLU A 252 -6.30 24.22 -12.32
C GLU A 252 -7.42 23.39 -11.66
N ALA A 253 -7.44 23.31 -10.32
CA ALA A 253 -8.46 22.52 -9.64
C ALA A 253 -9.83 23.21 -9.70
N ARG A 254 -10.86 22.41 -9.96
CA ARG A 254 -12.28 22.79 -9.84
C ARG A 254 -13.04 21.74 -9.06
N TRP A 255 -14.12 22.13 -8.41
CA TRP A 255 -14.93 21.21 -7.61
C TRP A 255 -16.43 21.43 -7.80
N ILE A 256 -17.20 20.45 -7.35
CA ILE A 256 -18.64 20.56 -7.13
C ILE A 256 -18.94 20.26 -5.66
N ASP A 257 -19.83 21.05 -5.06
CA ASP A 257 -20.35 20.84 -3.72
C ASP A 257 -21.73 20.20 -3.83
N ILE A 258 -21.78 18.87 -3.63
CA ILE A 258 -23.00 18.08 -3.80
C ILE A 258 -23.76 18.15 -2.48
N ARG A 259 -25.00 18.65 -2.54
CA ARG A 259 -25.96 18.68 -1.43
C ARG A 259 -26.91 17.48 -1.50
N GLU A 260 -27.66 17.24 -0.43
CA GLU A 260 -28.63 16.15 -0.34
C GLU A 260 -29.61 16.22 -1.51
N GLY A 261 -29.84 15.09 -2.18
CA GLY A 261 -30.74 14.98 -3.34
C GLY A 261 -30.22 15.61 -4.65
N ALA A 262 -29.07 16.28 -4.66
CA ALA A 262 -28.57 17.03 -5.83
C ALA A 262 -27.49 16.29 -6.64
N PHE A 263 -27.43 14.95 -6.57
CA PHE A 263 -26.41 14.18 -7.27
C PHE A 263 -26.76 13.91 -8.74
N ASP A 264 -26.05 14.56 -9.65
CA ASP A 264 -26.13 14.29 -11.09
C ASP A 264 -25.10 13.22 -11.49
N ALA A 265 -25.55 11.97 -11.58
CA ALA A 265 -24.71 10.83 -11.97
C ALA A 265 -24.24 10.91 -13.43
N ALA A 266 -25.01 11.53 -14.33
CA ALA A 266 -24.66 11.62 -15.75
C ALA A 266 -23.50 12.61 -15.93
N GLN A 267 -23.62 13.82 -15.36
CA GLN A 267 -22.57 14.82 -15.39
C GLN A 267 -21.30 14.35 -14.67
N MET A 268 -21.45 13.68 -13.51
CA MET A 268 -20.31 13.11 -12.79
C MET A 268 -19.57 12.06 -13.62
N THR A 269 -20.29 11.19 -14.33
CA THR A 269 -19.69 10.18 -15.22
C THR A 269 -18.87 10.86 -16.32
N GLN A 270 -19.39 11.93 -16.94
CA GLN A 270 -18.66 12.68 -17.97
C GLN A 270 -17.36 13.28 -17.42
N TRP A 271 -17.40 13.90 -16.24
CA TRP A 271 -16.22 14.47 -15.62
C TRP A 271 -15.19 13.42 -15.25
N VAL A 272 -15.60 12.28 -14.68
CA VAL A 272 -14.69 11.17 -14.34
C VAL A 272 -14.01 10.61 -15.60
N LYS A 273 -14.76 10.40 -16.69
CA LYS A 273 -14.19 9.94 -17.97
C LYS A 273 -13.13 10.89 -18.51
N GLN A 274 -13.39 12.20 -18.46
CA GLN A 274 -12.46 13.22 -18.93
C GLN A 274 -11.23 13.30 -18.02
N ALA A 275 -11.43 13.40 -16.70
CA ALA A 275 -10.37 13.57 -15.72
C ALA A 275 -9.39 12.39 -15.71
N ALA A 276 -9.88 11.15 -15.86
CA ALA A 276 -9.04 9.95 -15.88
C ALA A 276 -8.09 9.87 -17.10
N ARG A 277 -8.31 10.70 -18.13
CA ARG A 277 -7.45 10.80 -19.32
C ARG A 277 -6.40 11.89 -19.20
N LEU A 278 -6.52 12.79 -18.23
CA LEU A 278 -5.60 13.90 -18.02
C LEU A 278 -4.45 13.49 -17.07
N PRO A 279 -3.28 14.18 -17.15
CA PRO A 279 -2.25 14.07 -16.12
C PRO A 279 -2.84 14.48 -14.76
N GLY A 280 -2.86 13.53 -13.83
CA GLY A 280 -3.28 13.74 -12.45
C GLY A 280 -2.20 14.40 -11.62
N TRP A 281 -2.61 14.87 -10.44
CA TRP A 281 -1.71 15.43 -9.44
C TRP A 281 -0.87 14.33 -8.79
N VAL A 282 0.43 14.58 -8.64
CA VAL A 282 1.35 13.74 -7.89
C VAL A 282 1.86 14.58 -6.71
N PRO A 283 1.59 14.18 -5.47
CA PRO A 283 2.10 14.88 -4.29
C PRO A 283 3.59 14.67 -4.05
#